data_AF-A0A7C5ZET0-F1
#
_entry.id   AF-A0A7C5ZET0-F1
#
_cell.length_a   1.000
_cell.length_b   1.000
_cell.length_c   1.000
_cell.angle_alpha   90.00
_cell.angle_beta   90.00
_cell.angle_gamma   90.00
#
_symmetry.space_group_name_H-M   'P 1'
#
loop_
_entity.id
_entity.type
_entity.pdbx_description
1 polymer ?
#
loop_
_entity_poly.entity_id
_entity_poly.type
_entity_poly.pdbx_seq_one_letter_code
_entity_poly.pdbx_strand_id
1 'polypeptide(L)'
;MSQAGGASTHTSPQPAAPPQPSAPPRRARPYLRLLLLIPALAMLGVGLYFYYNVEEGGIVTAIELKTKAGMVGQAAEAFAIVDPTNPDLYLKLTTPQGQMQLETKKDTPIGNGLRWDLPGPLELRQVQRVDVWDAKWLRSDKQLDRITVTGWSVDGQRFHIDLHGQRNQPPQWAIPLAAVGGALALLVLLRFVWDQVI
;
A
#
# COMPACT_ATOMS: atom_id res chain seq x y z
N MET A 1 7.14 54.34 -102.58
CA MET A 1 8.47 53.83 -102.17
C MET A 1 8.85 54.50 -100.87
N SER A 2 9.39 53.71 -99.92
CA SER A 2 9.99 54.11 -98.64
C SER A 2 9.06 54.69 -97.55
N GLN A 3 9.13 54.33 -96.28
CA GLN A 3 9.80 53.24 -95.55
C GLN A 3 9.16 53.18 -94.15
N ALA A 4 9.16 51.99 -93.55
CA ALA A 4 8.60 51.67 -92.24
C ALA A 4 9.38 52.28 -91.06
N GLY A 5 8.75 52.34 -89.88
CA GLY A 5 9.42 52.64 -88.62
C GLY A 5 8.48 52.57 -87.42
N GLY A 6 8.23 51.36 -86.91
CA GLY A 6 7.46 51.13 -85.70
C GLY A 6 8.20 51.60 -84.44
N ALA A 7 7.46 52.19 -83.51
CA ALA A 7 7.95 52.53 -82.17
C ALA A 7 7.51 51.46 -81.18
N SER A 8 8.45 50.59 -80.80
CA SER A 8 8.29 49.60 -79.73
C SER A 8 8.45 50.30 -78.38
N THR A 9 7.37 50.38 -77.61
CA THR A 9 7.41 50.76 -76.19
C THR A 9 8.10 49.68 -75.37
N HIS A 10 9.37 49.93 -75.03
CA HIS A 10 10.13 49.15 -74.05
C HIS A 10 9.49 49.29 -72.66
N THR A 11 8.85 48.23 -72.18
CA THR A 11 8.45 48.10 -70.78
C THR A 11 9.64 47.54 -70.00
N SER A 12 10.26 48.35 -69.14
CA SER A 12 11.35 47.89 -68.28
C SER A 12 10.83 46.86 -67.27
N PRO A 13 11.50 45.70 -67.09
CA PRO A 13 11.12 44.74 -66.06
C PRO A 13 11.39 45.33 -64.67
N GLN A 14 10.34 45.47 -63.88
CA GLN A 14 10.41 45.84 -62.47
C GLN A 14 11.21 44.75 -61.72
N PRO A 15 12.30 45.10 -61.01
CA PRO A 15 13.09 44.12 -60.27
C PRO A 15 12.22 43.49 -59.18
N ALA A 16 12.16 42.15 -59.17
CA ALA A 16 11.45 41.38 -58.16
C ALA A 16 11.95 41.77 -56.77
N ALA A 17 11.01 42.09 -55.87
CA ALA A 17 11.33 42.33 -54.46
C ALA A 17 12.08 41.11 -53.89
N PRO A 18 13.14 41.31 -53.10
CA PRO A 18 13.86 40.20 -52.50
C PRO A 18 12.91 39.36 -51.63
N PRO A 19 13.04 38.02 -51.62
CA PRO A 19 12.19 37.16 -50.80
C PRO A 19 12.34 37.57 -49.34
N GLN A 20 11.21 37.95 -48.72
CA GLN A 20 11.19 38.24 -47.29
C GLN A 20 11.62 36.97 -46.53
N PRO A 21 12.60 37.05 -45.61
CA PRO A 21 12.95 35.91 -44.79
C PRO A 21 11.72 35.50 -43.98
N SER A 22 11.20 34.29 -44.27
CA SER A 22 10.17 33.64 -43.50
C SER A 22 10.58 33.64 -42.03
N ALA A 23 9.82 34.36 -41.20
CA ALA A 23 10.11 34.47 -39.77
C ALA A 23 10.35 33.06 -39.18
N PRO A 24 11.43 32.85 -38.41
CA PRO A 24 11.69 31.54 -37.83
C PRO A 24 10.48 31.10 -37.01
N PRO A 25 10.06 29.82 -37.08
CA PRO A 25 8.96 29.34 -36.27
C PRO A 25 9.28 29.64 -34.81
N ARG A 26 8.41 30.41 -34.16
CA ARG A 26 8.54 30.74 -32.73
C ARG A 26 8.59 29.42 -31.97
N ARG A 27 9.79 28.98 -31.57
CA ARG A 27 10.00 27.84 -30.67
C ARG A 27 9.28 28.16 -29.37
N ALA A 28 8.03 27.73 -29.26
CA ALA A 28 7.19 28.04 -28.12
C ALA A 28 7.75 27.32 -26.89
N ARG A 29 8.57 28.07 -26.12
CA ARG A 29 8.85 27.99 -24.69
C ARG A 29 8.78 26.56 -24.11
N PRO A 30 9.87 25.76 -24.19
CA PRO A 30 9.94 24.43 -23.57
C PRO A 30 9.60 24.45 -22.07
N TYR A 31 9.87 25.57 -21.40
CA TYR A 31 9.52 25.82 -20.00
C TYR A 31 8.03 25.86 -19.69
N LEU A 32 7.16 26.12 -20.67
CA LEU A 32 5.71 26.12 -20.46
C LEU A 32 5.18 24.68 -20.30
N ARG A 33 5.88 23.68 -20.87
CA ARG A 33 5.57 22.26 -20.72
C ARG A 33 6.02 21.69 -19.38
N LEU A 34 7.06 22.27 -18.76
CA LEU A 34 7.45 21.95 -17.39
C LEU A 34 6.33 22.23 -16.38
N LEU A 35 5.40 23.13 -16.68
CA LEU A 35 4.21 23.33 -15.85
C LEU A 35 3.30 22.09 -15.79
N LEU A 36 3.30 21.24 -16.83
CA LEU A 36 2.55 19.96 -16.84
C LEU A 36 3.17 18.90 -15.93
N LEU A 37 4.42 19.10 -15.49
CA LEU A 37 5.08 18.21 -14.55
C LEU A 37 4.45 18.28 -13.16
N ILE A 38 3.91 19.45 -12.77
CA ILE A 38 3.26 19.66 -11.47
C ILE A 38 2.04 18.74 -11.29
N PRO A 39 1.00 18.76 -12.17
CA PRO A 39 -0.13 17.86 -12.02
C PRO A 39 0.26 16.38 -12.19
N ALA A 40 1.25 16.06 -13.03
CA ALA A 40 1.73 14.68 -13.20
C ALA A 40 2.37 14.13 -11.90
N LEU A 41 3.23 14.91 -11.26
CA LEU A 41 3.80 14.58 -9.95
C LEU A 41 2.75 14.54 -8.84
N ALA A 42 1.75 15.42 -8.89
CA ALA A 42 0.65 15.39 -7.92
C ALA A 42 -0.16 14.09 -8.04
N MET A 43 -0.49 13.65 -9.25
CA MET A 43 -1.18 12.36 -9.47
C MET A 43 -0.34 11.18 -8.98
N LEU A 44 0.97 11.18 -9.27
CA LEU A 44 1.91 10.17 -8.77
C LEU A 44 1.93 10.16 -7.24
N GLY A 45 2.12 11.33 -6.62
CA GLY A 45 2.19 11.48 -5.17
C GLY A 45 0.90 11.06 -4.46
N VAL A 46 -0.27 11.50 -4.95
CA VAL A 46 -1.57 11.12 -4.40
C VAL A 46 -1.81 9.61 -4.55
N GLY A 47 -1.54 9.04 -5.72
CA GLY A 47 -1.69 7.61 -5.94
C GLY A 47 -0.81 6.78 -4.99
N LEU A 48 0.47 7.13 -4.85
CA LEU A 48 1.36 6.45 -3.92
C LEU A 48 0.98 6.69 -2.46
N TYR A 49 0.54 7.89 -2.10
CA TYR A 49 0.12 8.21 -0.73
C TYR A 49 -1.04 7.32 -0.29
N PHE A 50 -2.11 7.23 -1.07
CA PHE A 50 -3.26 6.37 -0.73
C PHE A 50 -2.96 4.88 -0.87
N TYR A 51 -1.94 4.50 -1.66
CA TYR A 51 -1.50 3.12 -1.76
C TYR A 51 -0.72 2.65 -0.52
N TYR A 52 0.17 3.51 0.01
CA TYR A 52 1.02 3.15 1.15
C TYR A 52 0.43 3.54 2.50
N ASN A 53 -0.38 4.59 2.57
CA ASN A 53 -0.96 5.09 3.80
C ASN A 53 -2.37 4.51 4.03
N VAL A 54 -2.44 3.18 4.10
CA VAL A 54 -3.67 2.47 4.45
C VAL A 54 -3.69 2.29 5.96
N GLU A 55 -4.74 2.77 6.62
CA GLU A 55 -4.90 2.59 8.06
C GLU A 55 -4.93 1.10 8.42
N GLU A 56 -4.14 0.73 9.44
CA GLU A 56 -4.19 -0.60 10.03
C GLU A 56 -5.56 -0.86 10.62
N GLY A 57 -6.36 -1.60 9.87
CA GLY A 57 -7.74 -1.90 10.21
C GLY A 57 -8.27 -3.03 9.37
N GLY A 58 -9.57 -3.28 9.55
CA GLY A 58 -10.29 -4.35 8.88
C GLY A 58 -11.07 -5.19 9.88
N ILE A 59 -11.53 -6.34 9.40
CA ILE A 59 -12.43 -7.24 10.12
C ILE A 59 -11.66 -8.49 10.50
N VAL A 60 -11.58 -8.76 11.79
CA VAL A 60 -11.05 -9.99 12.37
C VAL A 60 -12.17 -11.00 12.49
N THR A 61 -11.93 -12.21 12.00
CA THR A 61 -12.86 -13.35 12.05
C THR A 61 -12.31 -14.52 12.83
N ALA A 62 -10.99 -14.63 12.97
CA ALA A 62 -10.37 -15.67 13.77
C ALA A 62 -9.06 -15.20 14.41
N ILE A 63 -8.64 -15.91 15.45
CA ILE A 63 -7.40 -15.66 16.19
C ILE A 63 -6.60 -16.95 16.21
N GLU A 64 -5.35 -16.88 15.78
CA GLU A 64 -4.42 -18.00 15.81
C GLU A 64 -3.34 -17.74 16.86
N LEU A 65 -3.15 -18.69 17.76
CA LEU A 65 -2.11 -18.68 18.79
C LEU A 65 -0.99 -19.63 18.39
N LYS A 66 0.24 -19.14 18.34
CA LYS A 66 1.46 -19.92 18.08
C LYS A 66 2.38 -19.83 19.29
N THR A 67 3.22 -20.84 19.49
CA THR A 67 4.33 -20.72 20.44
C THR A 67 5.38 -19.77 19.86
N LYS A 68 5.91 -18.88 20.69
CA LYS A 68 6.97 -17.98 20.25
C LYS A 68 8.23 -18.81 19.96
N ALA A 69 8.76 -18.70 18.75
CA ALA A 69 10.02 -19.34 18.38
C ALA A 69 11.18 -18.62 19.08
N GLY A 70 11.64 -19.17 20.22
CA GLY A 70 12.83 -18.67 20.90
C GLY A 70 14.13 -19.04 20.16
N MET A 71 15.21 -18.29 20.39
CA MET A 71 16.58 -18.74 20.06
C MET A 71 16.77 -20.15 20.65
N VAL A 72 17.31 -21.06 19.84
CA VAL A 72 17.47 -22.49 20.15
C VAL A 72 18.08 -22.64 21.57
N GLY A 73 17.25 -23.06 22.53
CA GLY A 73 17.55 -23.02 23.98
C GLY A 73 16.36 -22.57 24.84
N GLN A 74 15.63 -21.53 24.43
CA GLN A 74 14.42 -21.04 25.12
C GLN A 74 13.13 -21.74 24.69
N ALA A 75 13.13 -22.37 23.50
CA ALA A 75 12.01 -23.20 23.05
C ALA A 75 11.71 -24.33 24.06
N ALA A 76 12.75 -24.96 24.62
CA ALA A 76 12.60 -26.01 25.63
C ALA A 76 11.93 -25.48 26.92
N GLU A 77 12.17 -24.23 27.31
CA GLU A 77 11.54 -23.61 28.49
C GLU A 77 10.09 -23.20 28.25
N ALA A 78 9.75 -22.74 27.03
CA ALA A 78 8.36 -22.49 26.64
C ALA A 78 7.55 -23.80 26.57
N PHE A 79 8.16 -24.90 26.12
CA PHE A 79 7.60 -26.26 26.19
C PHE A 79 7.49 -26.81 27.61
N ALA A 80 8.29 -26.33 28.58
CA ALA A 80 8.27 -26.86 29.95
C ALA A 80 7.23 -26.22 30.88
N ILE A 81 6.68 -25.04 30.54
CA ILE A 81 5.77 -24.28 31.42
C ILE A 81 4.28 -24.52 31.10
N VAL A 82 3.99 -24.89 29.86
CA VAL A 82 2.69 -25.45 29.44
C VAL A 82 2.83 -26.95 29.55
N ASP A 83 1.90 -27.66 30.18
CA ASP A 83 1.93 -29.14 30.24
C ASP A 83 2.09 -29.66 28.79
N PRO A 84 3.28 -30.16 28.39
CA PRO A 84 3.67 -30.22 26.98
C PRO A 84 2.85 -31.21 26.17
N THR A 85 2.10 -32.07 26.84
CA THR A 85 1.36 -33.14 26.19
C THR A 85 0.00 -32.68 25.71
N ASN A 86 -0.81 -31.99 26.54
CA ASN A 86 -2.24 -31.74 26.29
C ASN A 86 -2.83 -30.64 27.21
N PRO A 87 -2.60 -29.33 26.96
CA PRO A 87 -3.25 -28.27 27.73
C PRO A 87 -4.69 -28.03 27.27
N ASP A 88 -5.57 -27.64 28.20
CA ASP A 88 -6.95 -27.23 27.89
C ASP A 88 -6.98 -25.70 27.68
N LEU A 89 -6.73 -25.26 26.46
CA LEU A 89 -6.52 -23.83 26.18
C LEU A 89 -7.81 -23.12 25.78
N TYR A 90 -8.02 -21.93 26.34
CA TYR A 90 -9.04 -21.00 25.87
C TYR A 90 -8.54 -19.56 25.85
N LEU A 91 -9.18 -18.74 25.02
CA LEU A 91 -8.86 -17.33 24.89
C LEU A 91 -9.96 -16.48 25.53
N LYS A 92 -9.55 -15.47 26.28
CA LYS A 92 -10.42 -14.37 26.73
C LYS A 92 -10.05 -13.11 25.96
N LEU A 93 -10.98 -12.62 25.16
CA LEU A 93 -10.83 -11.37 24.43
C LEU A 93 -11.43 -10.25 25.27
N THR A 94 -10.68 -9.16 25.40
CA THR A 94 -11.22 -7.90 25.92
C THR A 94 -11.50 -6.98 24.73
N THR A 95 -12.74 -6.53 24.65
CA THR A 95 -13.23 -5.53 23.69
C THR A 95 -13.76 -4.31 24.45
N PRO A 96 -14.02 -3.17 23.76
CA PRO A 96 -14.67 -2.02 24.39
C PRO A 96 -16.04 -2.36 25.02
N GLN A 97 -16.70 -3.41 24.54
CA GLN A 97 -18.05 -3.82 24.97
C GLN A 97 -18.01 -4.77 26.17
N GLY A 98 -16.87 -5.37 26.48
CA GLY A 98 -16.71 -6.30 27.59
C GLY A 98 -15.69 -7.40 27.29
N GLN A 99 -15.78 -8.49 28.05
CA GLN A 99 -14.94 -9.66 27.83
C GLN A 99 -15.75 -10.79 27.23
N MET A 100 -15.19 -11.48 26.25
CA MET A 100 -15.75 -12.71 25.71
C MET A 100 -14.75 -13.86 25.81
N GLN A 101 -15.26 -15.02 26.19
CA GLN A 101 -14.49 -16.26 26.22
C GLN A 101 -14.77 -17.05 24.95
N LEU A 102 -13.72 -17.47 24.26
CA LEU A 102 -13.82 -18.37 23.11
C LEU A 102 -13.85 -19.83 23.57
N GLU A 103 -14.16 -20.71 22.62
CA GLU A 103 -14.19 -22.16 22.83
C GLU A 103 -12.91 -22.68 23.50
N THR A 104 -13.06 -23.57 24.48
CA THR A 104 -11.93 -24.28 25.07
C THR A 104 -11.52 -25.44 24.18
N LYS A 105 -10.29 -25.41 23.69
CA LYS A 105 -9.66 -26.52 22.99
C LYS A 105 -9.04 -27.47 23.99
N LYS A 106 -9.70 -28.61 24.18
CA LYS A 106 -9.28 -29.61 25.16
C LYS A 106 -8.15 -30.48 24.63
N ASP A 107 -7.21 -30.78 25.50
CA ASP A 107 -6.08 -31.68 25.23
C ASP A 107 -5.43 -31.44 23.85
N THR A 108 -5.33 -30.17 23.43
CA THR A 108 -4.89 -29.86 22.07
C THR A 108 -3.47 -29.30 22.10
N PRO A 109 -2.48 -30.01 21.53
CA PRO A 109 -1.13 -29.48 21.44
C PRO A 109 -1.12 -28.26 20.53
N ILE A 110 -0.36 -27.22 20.91
CA ILE A 110 -0.33 -25.97 20.13
C ILE A 110 0.28 -26.19 18.74
N GLY A 111 1.34 -26.99 18.65
CA GLY A 111 1.99 -27.36 17.38
C GLY A 111 2.32 -26.14 16.50
N ASN A 112 1.78 -26.14 15.28
CA ASN A 112 1.96 -25.08 14.27
C ASN A 112 1.02 -23.87 14.45
N GLY A 113 0.18 -23.88 15.47
CA GLY A 113 -0.80 -22.84 15.74
C GLY A 113 -2.18 -23.41 16.05
N LEU A 114 -2.85 -22.83 17.04
CA LEU A 114 -4.25 -23.10 17.35
C LEU A 114 -5.12 -21.94 16.91
N ARG A 115 -6.13 -22.21 16.09
CA ARG A 115 -7.06 -21.19 15.61
C ARG A 115 -8.42 -21.24 16.30
N TRP A 116 -8.90 -20.12 16.78
CA TRP A 116 -10.26 -19.93 17.27
C TRP A 116 -11.01 -19.00 16.33
N ASP A 117 -12.16 -19.45 15.84
CA ASP A 117 -13.06 -18.58 15.10
C ASP A 117 -13.88 -17.74 16.09
N LEU A 118 -14.10 -16.47 15.73
CA LEU A 118 -14.88 -15.55 16.54
C LEU A 118 -16.38 -15.79 16.33
N PRO A 119 -17.22 -15.61 17.37
CA PRO A 119 -18.67 -15.77 17.25
C PRO A 119 -19.31 -14.76 16.28
N GLY A 120 -18.61 -13.65 16.02
CA GLY A 120 -18.98 -12.67 15.01
C GLY A 120 -17.75 -11.86 14.56
N PRO A 121 -17.83 -11.22 13.39
CA PRO A 121 -16.76 -10.35 12.90
C PRO A 121 -16.55 -9.17 13.86
N LEU A 122 -15.30 -8.94 14.25
CA LEU A 122 -14.90 -7.80 15.07
C LEU A 122 -13.99 -6.88 14.28
N GLU A 123 -14.07 -5.57 14.46
CA GLU A 123 -13.07 -4.67 13.88
C GLU A 123 -11.73 -4.83 14.61
N LEU A 124 -10.61 -4.71 13.91
CA LEU A 124 -9.28 -4.83 14.52
C LEU A 124 -9.12 -3.93 15.76
N ARG A 125 -9.58 -2.68 15.68
CA ARG A 125 -9.56 -1.69 16.79
C ARG A 125 -10.41 -2.08 18.00
N GLN A 126 -11.35 -3.00 17.84
CA GLN A 126 -12.20 -3.50 18.93
C GLN A 126 -11.51 -4.65 19.69
N VAL A 127 -10.49 -5.30 19.11
CA VAL A 127 -9.72 -6.33 19.80
C VAL A 127 -8.59 -5.64 20.56
N GLN A 128 -8.78 -5.39 21.86
CA GLN A 128 -7.80 -4.65 22.67
C GLN A 128 -6.77 -5.57 23.31
N ARG A 129 -7.21 -6.75 23.77
CA ARG A 129 -6.37 -7.70 24.50
C ARG A 129 -6.86 -9.12 24.31
N VAL A 130 -5.91 -10.03 24.26
CA VAL A 130 -6.15 -11.48 24.31
C VAL A 130 -5.39 -12.04 25.50
N ASP A 131 -6.12 -12.62 26.45
CA ASP A 131 -5.55 -13.37 27.56
C ASP A 131 -5.63 -14.87 27.24
N VAL A 132 -4.51 -15.58 27.40
CA VAL A 132 -4.42 -17.02 27.17
C VAL A 132 -4.54 -17.73 28.52
N TRP A 133 -5.46 -18.68 28.61
CA TRP A 133 -5.74 -19.41 29.84
C TRP A 133 -5.66 -20.93 29.63
N ASP A 134 -5.20 -21.60 30.68
CA ASP A 134 -5.23 -23.05 30.83
C ASP A 134 -6.37 -23.41 31.78
N ALA A 135 -7.43 -24.01 31.25
CA ALA A 135 -8.57 -24.48 32.01
C ALA A 135 -8.16 -25.71 32.81
N LYS A 136 -8.49 -25.74 34.11
CA LYS A 136 -8.20 -26.91 34.94
C LYS A 136 -9.47 -27.42 35.57
N TRP A 137 -9.77 -28.70 35.35
CA TRP A 137 -11.00 -29.29 35.86
C TRP A 137 -11.08 -29.30 37.40
N LEU A 138 -9.92 -29.39 38.09
CA LEU A 138 -9.83 -29.55 39.54
C LEU A 138 -9.21 -28.36 40.29
N ARG A 139 -8.68 -27.37 39.58
CA ARG A 139 -7.97 -26.21 40.17
C ARG A 139 -8.47 -24.94 39.48
N SER A 140 -8.23 -23.78 40.10
CA SER A 140 -8.47 -22.51 39.43
C SER A 140 -7.69 -22.43 38.13
N ASP A 141 -8.34 -21.90 37.08
CA ASP A 141 -7.72 -21.65 35.79
C ASP A 141 -6.45 -20.82 35.95
N LYS A 142 -5.42 -21.17 35.17
CA LYS A 142 -4.13 -20.49 35.21
C LYS A 142 -4.01 -19.59 34.00
N GLN A 143 -3.80 -18.29 34.23
CA GLN A 143 -3.42 -17.39 33.16
C GLN A 143 -2.00 -17.72 32.69
N LEU A 144 -1.84 -18.00 31.39
CA LEU A 144 -0.56 -18.33 30.78
C LEU A 144 0.14 -17.12 30.19
N ASP A 145 -0.62 -16.20 29.57
CA ASP A 145 -0.10 -14.98 28.94
C ASP A 145 -1.17 -13.88 28.86
N ARG A 146 -0.72 -12.64 28.66
CA ARG A 146 -1.54 -11.45 28.46
C ARG A 146 -0.97 -10.64 27.31
N ILE A 147 -1.71 -10.54 26.21
CA ILE A 147 -1.23 -9.94 24.97
C ILE A 147 -2.09 -8.74 24.63
N THR A 148 -1.49 -7.55 24.64
CA THR A 148 -2.17 -6.32 24.19
C THR A 148 -2.07 -6.26 22.68
N VAL A 149 -3.22 -6.19 22.00
CA VAL A 149 -3.29 -6.25 20.54
C VAL A 149 -3.10 -4.85 19.99
N THR A 150 -2.02 -4.65 19.24
CA THR A 150 -1.70 -3.38 18.57
C THR A 150 -1.75 -3.47 17.05
N GLY A 151 -1.94 -4.67 16.48
CA GLY A 151 -1.96 -4.89 15.04
C GLY A 151 -2.39 -6.32 14.70
N TRP A 152 -2.23 -6.70 13.43
CA TRP A 152 -2.66 -8.02 12.92
C TRP A 152 -1.83 -9.21 13.43
N SER A 153 -0.63 -8.96 13.93
CA SER A 153 0.29 -9.99 14.41
C SER A 153 1.08 -9.40 15.56
N VAL A 154 1.06 -10.06 16.73
CA VAL A 154 1.62 -9.51 17.98
C VAL A 154 2.27 -10.61 18.80
N ASP A 155 3.47 -10.31 19.29
CA ASP A 155 4.17 -11.16 20.25
C ASP A 155 3.77 -10.84 21.69
N GLY A 156 3.36 -11.87 22.42
CA GLY A 156 3.27 -11.90 23.86
C GLY A 156 4.59 -12.28 24.53
N GLN A 157 4.49 -12.60 25.82
CA GLN A 157 5.63 -13.10 26.59
C GLN A 157 6.00 -14.53 26.17
N ARG A 158 5.01 -15.37 25.93
CA ARG A 158 5.18 -16.81 25.63
C ARG A 158 4.59 -17.21 24.28
N PHE A 159 3.52 -16.54 23.88
CA PHE A 159 2.83 -16.86 22.64
C PHE A 159 2.90 -15.72 21.63
N HIS A 160 2.76 -16.09 20.38
CA HIS A 160 2.55 -15.20 19.26
C HIS A 160 1.09 -15.30 18.84
N ILE A 161 0.44 -14.18 18.58
CA ILE A 161 -0.94 -14.13 18.10
C ILE A 161 -0.97 -13.56 16.69
N ASP A 162 -1.59 -14.31 15.78
CA ASP A 162 -1.98 -13.85 14.45
C ASP A 162 -3.50 -13.68 14.39
N LEU A 163 -3.94 -12.48 14.02
CA LEU A 163 -5.33 -12.20 13.72
C LEU A 163 -5.60 -12.50 12.25
N HIS A 164 -6.71 -13.17 11.99
CA HIS A 164 -7.14 -13.57 10.65
C HIS A 164 -8.44 -12.89 10.27
N GLY A 165 -8.56 -12.52 9.01
CA GLY A 165 -9.75 -11.87 8.48
C GLY A 165 -9.44 -10.97 7.29
N GLN A 166 -10.28 -9.97 7.07
CA GLN A 166 -10.16 -9.04 5.94
C GLN A 166 -9.44 -7.78 6.38
N ARG A 167 -8.22 -7.57 5.86
CA ARG A 167 -7.46 -6.34 6.06
C ARG A 167 -8.02 -5.20 5.20
N ASN A 168 -7.89 -3.97 5.68
CA ASN A 168 -8.09 -2.81 4.82
C ASN A 168 -7.13 -2.88 3.63
N GLN A 169 -7.66 -2.71 2.43
CA GLN A 169 -6.87 -2.70 1.19
C GLN A 169 -6.75 -1.27 0.68
N PRO A 170 -5.64 -0.95 -0.01
CA PRO A 170 -5.54 0.32 -0.69
C PRO A 170 -6.65 0.44 -1.75
N PRO A 171 -7.11 1.66 -2.02
CA PRO A 171 -8.13 1.86 -3.03
C PRO A 171 -7.62 1.42 -4.41
N GLN A 172 -8.48 0.73 -5.16
CA GLN A 172 -8.11 0.13 -6.46
C GLN A 172 -7.67 1.17 -7.51
N TRP A 173 -8.06 2.44 -7.35
CA TRP A 173 -7.67 3.54 -8.24
C TRP A 173 -6.25 4.07 -7.97
N ALA A 174 -5.64 3.75 -6.83
CA ALA A 174 -4.35 4.32 -6.41
C ALA A 174 -3.20 3.96 -7.36
N ILE A 175 -3.09 2.68 -7.73
CA ILE A 175 -2.04 2.21 -8.65
C ILE A 175 -2.25 2.78 -10.07
N PRO A 176 -3.45 2.73 -10.69
CA PRO A 176 -3.67 3.37 -11.98
C PRO A 176 -3.34 4.86 -11.98
N LEU A 177 -3.74 5.59 -10.92
CA LEU A 177 -3.45 7.01 -10.80
C LEU A 177 -1.94 7.28 -10.73
N ALA A 178 -1.22 6.51 -9.90
CA ALA A 178 0.22 6.60 -9.78
C ALA A 178 0.92 6.29 -11.10
N ALA A 179 0.49 5.24 -11.80
CA ALA A 179 1.05 4.82 -13.09
C ALA A 179 0.86 5.89 -14.17
N VAL A 180 -0.33 6.49 -14.27
CA VAL A 180 -0.61 7.58 -15.22
C VAL A 180 0.21 8.82 -14.89
N GLY A 181 0.27 9.21 -13.60
CA GLY A 181 1.08 10.34 -13.16
C GLY A 181 2.57 10.16 -13.46
N GLY A 182 3.11 8.97 -13.16
CA GLY A 182 4.50 8.62 -13.46
C GLY A 182 4.80 8.60 -14.96
N ALA A 183 3.92 8.03 -15.78
CA ALA A 183 4.07 8.01 -17.23
C ALA A 183 4.06 9.43 -17.83
N LEU A 184 3.12 10.28 -17.40
CA LEU A 184 3.06 11.68 -17.85
C LEU A 184 4.29 12.46 -17.43
N ALA A 185 4.78 12.30 -16.20
CA ALA A 185 5.99 12.96 -15.73
C ALA A 185 7.21 12.54 -16.56
N LEU A 186 7.35 11.24 -16.85
CA LEU A 186 8.42 10.71 -17.69
C LEU A 186 8.33 11.26 -19.12
N LEU A 187 7.14 11.32 -19.72
CA LEU A 187 6.94 11.89 -21.05
C LEU A 187 7.32 13.37 -21.13
N VAL A 188 6.93 14.16 -20.12
CA VAL A 188 7.28 15.59 -20.04
C VAL A 188 8.80 15.76 -19.92
N LEU A 189 9.45 14.97 -19.07
CA LEU A 189 10.91 15.01 -18.90
C LEU A 189 11.64 14.58 -20.18
N LEU A 190 11.25 13.46 -20.78
CA LEU A 190 11.85 12.96 -22.02
C LEU A 190 11.73 14.00 -23.14
N ARG A 191 10.54 14.59 -23.29
CA ARG A 191 10.31 15.62 -24.31
C ARG A 191 11.13 16.88 -24.03
N PHE A 192 11.25 17.29 -22.77
CA PHE A 192 12.06 18.42 -22.37
C PHE A 192 13.55 18.21 -22.69
N VAL A 193 14.12 17.05 -22.33
CA VAL A 193 15.51 16.69 -22.64
C VAL A 193 15.73 16.67 -24.15
N TRP A 194 14.80 16.08 -24.91
CA TRP A 194 14.87 16.08 -26.37
C TRP A 194 14.90 17.50 -26.95
N ASP A 195 14.04 18.40 -26.46
CA ASP A 195 14.01 19.82 -26.85
C ASP A 195 15.28 20.61 -26.42
N GLN A 196 16.14 20.06 -25.53
CA GLN A 196 17.44 20.65 -25.16
C GLN A 196 18.60 20.13 -26.02
N VAL A 197 18.53 18.87 -26.48
CA VAL A 197 19.64 18.20 -27.20
C VAL A 197 19.55 18.39 -28.72
N ILE A 198 18.34 18.51 -29.28
CA ILE A 198 18.08 18.63 -30.73
C ILE A 198 17.47 20.00 -31.04
#